data_AF-A0ABD4ENL0-F1
#
_entry.id   AF-A0ABD4ENL0-F1
#
_cell.length_a   1.000
_cell.length_b   1.000
_cell.length_c   1.000
_cell.angle_alpha   90.00
_cell.angle_beta   90.00
_cell.angle_gamma   90.00
#
_symmetry.space_group_name_H-M   'P 1'
#
loop_
_entity.id
_entity.type
_entity.pdbx_description
1 polymer ?
#
loop_
_entity_poly.entity_id
_entity_poly.type
_entity_poly.pdbx_seq_one_letter_code
_entity_poly.pdbx_strand_id
1 'polypeptide(L)'
;MLSNVLPFFISSSTGILTLIFIGVLLLIFGIGYKQAKKNNTPFVNYVPTLLTTAGIFGTFLGIVIGLFYFDHTKIDESITELLLGLKTAFITSLIGLMLSIAFKILQTTTFINEEVISNEDASPENILAAIKAQANATSELQVAIVGDGDNTILGQLKLLRSDANANSTKAHNLSVEQYNKKLEKQDEFADKLWIKLQDFADTLSKSATEEIIAALNNVIADFNQKLTEQFGENFKKLNEAVFKLVEWQENYRIQLEEMKAQYSHGVEAIVKTEGSVASINEHAKSIPQSMDTLTEVMEVNQHQLAELERHLEAFEQMRDKAVEAVPQIQQHVENTVKDIGAAVEAASTHYTSLLTHSDEYINKHIASSEALLDKFVNTTEQGIDAVGNKLINSSENMGKALDLASTEFTNNASRTNESLQSSSDYLADGSDKMKQHISDTVSDLNNNMRDLIEKVVVEARTMSTTFKDANSELSQDTKQARDIFLSTNSEVREQIKRVIEQAAQEQMQQTQRTFIAIEESAKQQLTKTHETVEHQLKMIDQSMQEELTRALQLMANSLGQISGKFAEDYQVLTQQMRKVVEQGATV
;
A
#
# COMPACT_ATOMS: atom_id res chain seq x y z
N MET A 1 -25.46 -40.43 -30.59
CA MET A 1 -26.54 -40.35 -29.58
C MET A 1 -26.46 -39.11 -28.69
N LEU A 2 -25.29 -38.51 -28.42
CA LEU A 2 -25.16 -37.33 -27.54
C LEU A 2 -25.74 -36.00 -28.10
N SER A 3 -25.88 -35.83 -29.43
CA SER A 3 -26.37 -34.58 -30.03
C SER A 3 -27.88 -34.32 -29.82
N ASN A 4 -28.66 -35.35 -29.50
CA ASN A 4 -30.11 -35.24 -29.31
C ASN A 4 -30.52 -35.18 -27.84
N VAL A 5 -29.58 -35.47 -26.92
CA VAL A 5 -29.84 -35.51 -25.48
C VAL A 5 -29.73 -34.11 -24.90
N LEU A 6 -28.68 -33.37 -25.26
CA LEU A 6 -28.45 -32.02 -24.74
C LEU A 6 -29.64 -31.06 -24.97
N PRO A 7 -30.24 -30.98 -26.17
CA PRO A 7 -31.36 -30.06 -26.43
C PRO A 7 -32.64 -30.43 -25.67
N PHE A 8 -32.88 -31.72 -25.41
CA PHE A 8 -34.04 -32.21 -24.67
C PHE A 8 -33.95 -31.89 -23.17
N PHE A 9 -32.75 -31.94 -22.60
CA PHE A 9 -32.51 -31.55 -21.21
C PHE A 9 -32.56 -30.03 -21.02
N ILE A 10 -32.26 -29.25 -22.06
CA ILE A 10 -32.28 -27.78 -22.04
C ILE A 10 -33.71 -27.24 -22.20
N SER A 11 -34.56 -27.82 -23.08
CA SER A 11 -35.93 -27.33 -23.31
C SER A 11 -36.99 -27.80 -22.31
N SER A 12 -36.65 -28.73 -21.42
CA SER A 12 -37.58 -29.31 -20.45
C SER A 12 -37.70 -28.45 -19.19
N SER A 13 -38.93 -28.22 -18.70
CA SER A 13 -39.17 -27.57 -17.41
C SER A 13 -38.38 -28.27 -16.29
N THR A 14 -37.72 -27.47 -15.43
CA THR A 14 -36.89 -27.91 -14.29
C THR A 14 -37.57 -28.96 -13.39
N GLY A 15 -38.91 -28.95 -13.31
CA GLY A 15 -39.70 -29.95 -12.58
C GLY A 15 -39.71 -31.35 -13.21
N ILE A 16 -39.75 -31.45 -14.54
CA ILE A 16 -39.76 -32.74 -15.27
C ILE A 16 -38.41 -33.43 -15.11
N LEU A 17 -37.33 -32.67 -15.18
CA LEU A 17 -35.97 -33.17 -15.00
C LEU A 17 -35.76 -33.77 -13.60
N THR A 18 -36.33 -33.13 -12.58
CA THR A 18 -36.30 -33.60 -11.20
C THR A 18 -36.96 -34.98 -11.08
N LEU A 19 -38.12 -35.17 -11.72
CA LEU A 19 -38.85 -36.45 -11.70
C LEU A 19 -38.09 -37.57 -12.41
N ILE A 20 -37.46 -37.27 -13.55
CA ILE A 20 -36.61 -38.23 -14.27
C ILE A 20 -35.46 -38.70 -13.37
N PHE A 21 -34.81 -37.76 -12.68
CA PHE A 21 -33.66 -38.07 -11.83
C PHE A 21 -34.04 -38.91 -10.60
N ILE A 22 -35.17 -38.59 -9.97
CA ILE A 22 -35.74 -39.39 -8.89
C ILE A 22 -36.08 -40.81 -9.38
N GLY A 23 -36.63 -40.93 -10.60
CA GLY A 23 -36.90 -42.22 -11.24
C GLY A 23 -35.64 -43.08 -11.43
N VAL A 24 -34.53 -42.46 -11.86
CA VAL A 24 -33.22 -43.15 -12.00
C VAL A 24 -32.69 -43.61 -10.64
N LEU A 25 -32.77 -42.77 -9.60
CA LEU A 25 -32.35 -43.13 -8.25
C LEU A 25 -33.16 -44.31 -7.67
N LEU A 26 -34.47 -44.32 -7.87
CA LEU A 26 -35.33 -45.43 -7.44
C LEU A 26 -35.04 -46.72 -8.22
N LEU A 27 -34.71 -46.61 -9.51
CA LEU A 27 -34.32 -47.75 -10.34
C LEU A 27 -33.01 -48.39 -9.85
N ILE A 28 -32.00 -47.56 -9.54
CA ILE A 28 -30.72 -48.02 -8.97
C ILE A 28 -30.96 -48.75 -7.63
N PHE A 29 -31.77 -48.15 -6.75
CA PHE A 29 -32.12 -48.74 -5.46
C PHE A 29 -32.83 -50.10 -5.63
N GLY A 30 -33.81 -50.19 -6.54
CA GLY A 30 -34.55 -51.42 -6.83
C GLY A 30 -33.68 -52.54 -7.42
N ILE A 31 -32.75 -52.21 -8.32
CA ILE A 31 -31.78 -53.19 -8.86
C ILE A 31 -30.86 -53.68 -7.75
N GLY A 32 -30.36 -52.77 -6.91
CA GLY A 32 -29.53 -53.12 -5.76
C GLY A 32 -30.23 -54.08 -4.80
N TYR A 33 -31.49 -53.80 -4.47
CA TYR A 33 -32.27 -54.63 -3.56
C TYR A 33 -32.52 -56.04 -4.15
N LYS A 34 -32.82 -56.12 -5.44
CA LYS A 34 -32.98 -57.39 -6.15
C LYS A 34 -31.69 -58.21 -6.19
N GLN A 35 -30.53 -57.56 -6.30
CA GLN A 35 -29.23 -58.23 -6.29
C GLN A 35 -28.78 -58.65 -4.89
N ALA A 36 -29.13 -57.89 -3.85
CA ALA A 36 -28.90 -58.25 -2.44
C ALA A 36 -29.58 -59.58 -2.10
N LYS A 37 -30.82 -59.77 -2.58
CA LYS A 37 -31.56 -61.04 -2.43
C LYS A 37 -30.95 -62.23 -3.19
N LYS A 38 -30.07 -61.97 -4.19
CA LYS A 38 -29.42 -63.00 -5.02
C LYS A 38 -27.97 -63.32 -4.59
N ASN A 39 -27.51 -62.85 -3.43
CA ASN A 39 -26.15 -63.04 -2.91
C ASN A 39 -25.01 -62.55 -3.85
N ASN A 40 -25.26 -61.59 -4.74
CA ASN A 40 -24.19 -61.00 -5.54
C ASN A 40 -23.46 -59.89 -4.76
N THR A 41 -22.52 -60.30 -3.91
CA THR A 41 -21.84 -59.43 -2.94
C THR A 41 -21.09 -58.22 -3.54
N PRO A 42 -20.46 -58.27 -4.74
CA PRO A 42 -19.65 -57.14 -5.22
C PRO A 42 -20.48 -55.92 -5.64
N PHE A 43 -21.58 -56.10 -6.36
CA PHE A 43 -22.42 -54.99 -6.80
C PHE A 43 -23.22 -54.38 -5.65
N VAL A 44 -23.72 -55.22 -4.74
CA VAL A 44 -24.54 -54.82 -3.59
C VAL A 44 -23.75 -53.90 -2.66
N ASN A 45 -22.46 -54.19 -2.44
CA ASN A 45 -21.54 -53.32 -1.70
C ASN A 45 -21.33 -51.95 -2.37
N TYR A 46 -21.52 -51.85 -3.69
CA TYR A 46 -21.28 -50.62 -4.47
C TYR A 46 -22.53 -49.72 -4.62
N VAL A 47 -23.74 -50.25 -4.42
CA VAL A 47 -25.00 -49.51 -4.63
C VAL A 47 -25.14 -48.24 -3.77
N PRO A 48 -24.78 -48.23 -2.48
CA PRO A 48 -24.84 -47.00 -1.68
C PRO A 48 -23.98 -45.87 -2.25
N THR A 49 -22.80 -46.20 -2.77
CA THR A 49 -21.87 -45.24 -3.40
C THR A 49 -22.45 -44.74 -4.72
N LEU A 50 -23.08 -45.62 -5.51
CA LEU A 50 -23.70 -45.25 -6.78
C LEU A 50 -24.89 -44.30 -6.59
N LEU A 51 -25.71 -44.51 -5.56
CA LEU A 51 -26.83 -43.62 -5.20
C LEU A 51 -26.36 -42.23 -4.75
N THR A 52 -25.28 -42.15 -3.96
CA THR A 52 -24.70 -40.85 -3.57
C THR A 52 -24.07 -40.12 -4.74
N THR A 53 -23.30 -40.82 -5.58
CA THR A 53 -22.64 -40.23 -6.75
C THR A 53 -23.66 -39.76 -7.79
N ALA A 54 -24.74 -40.51 -8.00
CA ALA A 54 -25.85 -40.07 -8.82
C ALA A 54 -26.52 -38.83 -8.22
N GLY A 55 -26.80 -38.80 -6.91
CA GLY A 55 -27.34 -37.60 -6.23
C GLY A 55 -26.47 -36.36 -6.42
N ILE A 56 -25.14 -36.49 -6.29
CA ILE A 56 -24.18 -35.40 -6.52
C ILE A 56 -24.20 -34.93 -7.98
N PHE A 57 -24.27 -35.85 -8.95
CA PHE A 57 -24.38 -35.51 -10.37
C PHE A 57 -25.67 -34.72 -10.67
N GLY A 58 -26.78 -35.07 -10.04
CA GLY A 58 -28.04 -34.32 -10.14
C GLY A 58 -27.92 -32.87 -9.65
N THR A 59 -27.14 -32.64 -8.59
CA THR A 59 -26.84 -31.30 -8.07
C THR A 59 -26.07 -30.45 -9.08
N PHE A 60 -25.00 -31.00 -9.65
CA PHE A 60 -24.22 -30.28 -10.67
C PHE A 60 -25.04 -29.94 -11.90
N LEU A 61 -25.86 -30.88 -12.38
CA LEU A 61 -26.72 -30.66 -13.54
C LEU A 61 -27.79 -29.58 -13.27
N GLY A 62 -28.40 -29.57 -12.08
CA GLY A 62 -29.39 -28.55 -11.71
C GLY A 62 -28.81 -27.14 -11.62
N ILE A 63 -27.58 -27.00 -11.13
CA ILE A 63 -26.86 -25.71 -11.09
C ILE A 63 -26.52 -25.25 -12.51
N VAL A 64 -26.03 -26.14 -13.37
CA VAL A 64 -25.70 -25.82 -14.77
C VAL A 64 -26.93 -25.32 -15.53
N ILE A 65 -28.09 -25.96 -15.35
CA ILE A 65 -29.35 -25.52 -15.97
C ILE A 65 -29.80 -24.16 -15.43
N GLY A 66 -29.69 -23.94 -14.12
CA GLY A 66 -30.01 -22.65 -13.49
C GLY A 66 -29.11 -21.49 -13.95
N LEU A 67 -27.86 -21.79 -14.31
CA LEU A 67 -26.91 -20.80 -14.85
C LEU A 67 -27.01 -20.63 -16.37
N PHE A 68 -27.53 -21.61 -17.10
CA PHE A 68 -27.60 -21.57 -18.57
C PHE A 68 -28.55 -20.48 -19.08
N TYR A 69 -29.61 -20.20 -18.33
CA TYR A 69 -30.59 -19.15 -18.61
C TYR A 69 -30.31 -17.84 -17.88
N PHE A 70 -29.15 -17.72 -17.23
CA PHE A 70 -28.80 -16.53 -16.46
C PHE A 70 -28.32 -15.40 -17.38
N ASP A 71 -29.12 -14.34 -17.46
CA ASP A 71 -28.80 -13.12 -18.19
C ASP A 71 -28.50 -11.98 -17.21
N HIS A 72 -27.26 -11.50 -17.24
CA HIS A 72 -26.78 -10.38 -16.42
C HIS A 72 -27.49 -9.05 -16.72
N THR A 73 -28.21 -8.93 -17.84
CA THR A 73 -28.99 -7.75 -18.21
C THR A 73 -30.42 -7.78 -17.65
N LYS A 74 -30.92 -8.96 -17.25
CA LYS A 74 -32.25 -9.18 -16.68
C LYS A 74 -32.17 -10.00 -15.39
N ILE A 75 -31.61 -9.37 -14.36
CA ILE A 75 -31.28 -10.03 -13.10
C ILE A 75 -32.54 -10.60 -12.41
N ASP A 76 -33.66 -9.87 -12.39
CA ASP A 76 -34.87 -10.31 -11.68
C ASP A 76 -35.51 -11.58 -12.27
N GLU A 77 -35.57 -11.68 -13.62
CA GLU A 77 -36.03 -12.90 -14.31
C GLU A 77 -35.01 -14.03 -14.14
N SER A 78 -33.72 -13.72 -14.23
CA SER A 78 -32.63 -14.72 -14.15
C SER A 78 -32.46 -15.33 -12.76
N ILE A 79 -32.73 -14.57 -11.69
CA ILE A 79 -32.71 -15.09 -10.32
C ILE A 79 -33.82 -16.12 -10.11
N THR A 80 -34.99 -15.92 -10.71
CA THR A 80 -36.12 -16.84 -10.56
C THR A 80 -35.81 -18.21 -11.19
N GLU A 81 -35.22 -18.23 -12.38
CA GLU A 81 -34.79 -19.47 -13.05
C GLU A 81 -33.60 -20.14 -12.34
N LEU A 82 -32.66 -19.34 -11.81
CA LEU A 82 -31.55 -19.85 -11.01
C LEU A 82 -32.04 -20.54 -9.72
N LEU A 83 -33.02 -19.94 -9.02
CA LEU A 83 -33.61 -20.51 -7.81
C LEU A 83 -34.37 -21.82 -8.09
N LEU A 84 -35.01 -21.93 -9.26
CA LEU A 84 -35.65 -23.18 -9.70
C LEU A 84 -34.61 -24.28 -9.98
N GLY A 85 -33.52 -23.96 -10.70
CA GLY A 85 -32.41 -24.91 -10.93
C GLY A 85 -31.72 -25.36 -9.64
N LEU A 86 -31.52 -24.43 -8.71
CA LEU A 86 -30.95 -24.69 -7.39
C LEU A 86 -31.88 -25.57 -6.54
N LYS A 87 -33.20 -25.33 -6.56
CA LYS A 87 -34.19 -26.17 -5.87
C LYS A 87 -34.14 -27.62 -6.38
N THR A 88 -34.05 -27.82 -7.69
CA THR A 88 -33.87 -29.15 -8.31
C THR A 88 -32.54 -29.81 -7.88
N ALA A 89 -31.45 -29.03 -7.84
CA ALA A 89 -30.14 -29.51 -7.42
C ALA A 89 -30.13 -30.03 -5.96
N PHE A 90 -30.84 -29.34 -5.06
CA PHE A 90 -30.97 -29.75 -3.66
C PHE A 90 -31.84 -31.00 -3.47
N ILE A 91 -33.01 -31.07 -4.14
CA ILE A 91 -33.94 -32.19 -3.97
C ILE A 91 -33.33 -33.52 -4.46
N THR A 92 -32.62 -33.49 -5.60
CA THR A 92 -31.97 -34.69 -6.16
C THR A 92 -30.84 -35.23 -5.28
N SER A 93 -30.06 -34.34 -4.66
CA SER A 93 -29.01 -34.70 -3.70
C SER A 93 -29.57 -35.33 -2.43
N LEU A 94 -30.61 -34.71 -1.86
CA LEU A 94 -31.25 -35.16 -0.63
C LEU A 94 -31.82 -36.57 -0.77
N ILE A 95 -32.49 -36.84 -1.89
CA ILE A 95 -33.07 -38.16 -2.17
C ILE A 95 -31.97 -39.21 -2.41
N GLY A 96 -30.89 -38.87 -3.13
CA GLY A 96 -29.75 -39.78 -3.34
C GLY A 96 -29.06 -40.18 -2.03
N LEU A 97 -28.87 -39.24 -1.11
CA LEU A 97 -28.30 -39.50 0.21
C LEU A 97 -29.24 -40.35 1.07
N MET A 98 -30.54 -40.02 1.11
CA MET A 98 -31.55 -40.77 1.86
C MET A 98 -31.64 -42.24 1.41
N LEU A 99 -31.67 -42.48 0.09
CA LEU A 99 -31.70 -43.84 -0.47
C LEU A 99 -30.42 -44.63 -0.19
N SER A 100 -29.25 -43.97 -0.19
CA SER A 100 -27.96 -44.61 0.15
C SER A 100 -27.92 -45.06 1.62
N ILE A 101 -28.37 -44.21 2.54
CA ILE A 101 -28.44 -44.52 3.96
C ILE A 101 -29.42 -45.68 4.20
N ALA A 102 -30.61 -45.62 3.60
CA ALA A 102 -31.60 -46.70 3.69
C ALA A 102 -31.04 -48.04 3.20
N PHE A 103 -30.24 -48.04 2.13
CA PHE A 103 -29.63 -49.26 1.59
C PHE A 103 -28.57 -49.87 2.52
N LYS A 104 -27.70 -49.05 3.14
CA LYS A 104 -26.67 -49.52 4.08
C LYS A 104 -27.24 -50.17 5.33
N ILE A 105 -28.33 -49.60 5.86
CA ILE A 105 -29.05 -50.15 7.02
C ILE A 105 -29.57 -51.55 6.66
N LEU A 106 -30.20 -51.69 5.49
CA LEU A 106 -30.78 -52.94 5.04
C LEU A 106 -29.75 -54.05 4.76
N GLN A 107 -28.55 -53.66 4.31
CA GLN A 107 -27.42 -54.57 4.11
C GLN A 107 -26.88 -55.15 5.41
N THR A 108 -26.78 -54.32 6.45
CA THR A 108 -26.18 -54.70 7.74
C THR A 108 -27.07 -55.66 8.53
N THR A 109 -28.40 -55.56 8.39
CA THR A 109 -29.34 -56.32 9.23
C THR A 109 -29.73 -57.70 8.69
N THR A 110 -29.38 -58.05 7.45
CA THR A 110 -30.11 -59.14 6.75
C THR A 110 -29.26 -60.14 5.95
N PHE A 111 -27.98 -59.88 5.61
CA PHE A 111 -27.33 -60.62 4.49
C PHE A 111 -25.89 -61.17 4.64
N ILE A 112 -25.22 -61.18 5.81
CA ILE A 112 -23.84 -61.75 5.92
C ILE A 112 -23.60 -62.49 7.26
N ASN A 113 -23.29 -63.80 7.22
CA ASN A 113 -22.77 -64.66 8.29
C ASN A 113 -21.67 -65.57 7.69
N GLU A 114 -20.54 -65.80 8.37
CA GLU A 114 -19.40 -66.60 7.87
C GLU A 114 -18.93 -67.61 8.96
N GLU A 115 -18.72 -68.88 8.58
CA GLU A 115 -18.40 -70.04 9.45
C GLU A 115 -16.95 -70.56 9.24
N VAL A 116 -16.33 -71.14 10.28
CA VAL A 116 -14.97 -71.74 10.29
C VAL A 116 -15.05 -73.24 10.64
N ILE A 117 -14.27 -74.10 9.97
CA ILE A 117 -14.30 -75.59 10.00
C ILE A 117 -13.13 -76.17 10.85
N SER A 118 -13.36 -77.27 11.58
CA SER A 118 -12.37 -78.10 12.33
C SER A 118 -12.11 -79.47 11.67
N ASN A 119 -10.94 -80.09 11.90
CA ASN A 119 -10.54 -81.43 11.42
C ASN A 119 -10.26 -82.42 12.57
N GLU A 120 -10.54 -83.72 12.36
CA GLU A 120 -10.39 -84.86 13.30
C GLU A 120 -9.17 -85.77 13.04
N ASP A 121 -8.63 -86.29 14.16
CA ASP A 121 -7.92 -87.55 14.53
C ASP A 121 -6.71 -88.17 13.76
N ALA A 122 -5.61 -88.37 14.51
CA ALA A 122 -4.37 -89.06 14.09
C ALA A 122 -3.97 -90.22 15.04
N SER A 123 -3.57 -91.38 14.50
CA SER A 123 -3.15 -92.58 15.27
C SER A 123 -1.71 -92.47 15.85
N PRO A 124 -1.31 -93.29 16.85
CA PRO A 124 0.04 -93.25 17.45
C PRO A 124 1.20 -93.55 16.49
N GLU A 125 0.97 -94.37 15.47
CA GLU A 125 1.96 -94.65 14.41
C GLU A 125 2.06 -93.49 13.42
N ASN A 126 0.94 -92.81 13.14
CA ASN A 126 0.94 -91.55 12.39
C ASN A 126 1.65 -90.45 13.19
N ILE A 127 1.52 -90.45 14.53
CA ILE A 127 2.24 -89.53 15.41
C ILE A 127 3.73 -89.87 15.45
N LEU A 128 4.15 -91.15 15.53
CA LEU A 128 5.58 -91.50 15.52
C LEU A 128 6.21 -91.25 14.14
N ALA A 129 5.50 -91.55 13.06
CA ALA A 129 5.93 -91.22 11.70
C ALA A 129 5.96 -89.70 11.49
N ALA A 130 4.97 -88.95 11.98
CA ALA A 130 4.94 -87.49 11.94
C ALA A 130 6.03 -86.88 12.83
N ILE A 131 6.33 -87.43 14.01
CA ILE A 131 7.41 -86.96 14.89
C ILE A 131 8.78 -87.26 14.28
N LYS A 132 8.99 -88.43 13.65
CA LYS A 132 10.24 -88.73 12.93
C LYS A 132 10.38 -87.91 11.65
N ALA A 133 9.30 -87.73 10.89
CA ALA A 133 9.26 -86.85 9.73
C ALA A 133 9.45 -85.39 10.14
N GLN A 134 8.90 -84.96 11.27
CA GLN A 134 9.08 -83.62 11.83
C GLN A 134 10.49 -83.45 12.40
N ALA A 135 11.07 -84.45 13.05
CA ALA A 135 12.46 -84.41 13.51
C ALA A 135 13.43 -84.32 12.32
N ASN A 136 13.19 -85.09 11.24
CA ASN A 136 13.95 -84.99 10.00
C ASN A 136 13.72 -83.65 9.30
N ALA A 137 12.47 -83.19 9.18
CA ALA A 137 12.16 -81.89 8.59
C ALA A 137 12.75 -80.74 9.42
N THR A 138 12.80 -80.86 10.75
CA THR A 138 13.41 -79.86 11.64
C THR A 138 14.94 -79.91 11.55
N SER A 139 15.53 -81.09 11.35
CA SER A 139 16.96 -81.25 11.06
C SER A 139 17.33 -80.67 9.69
N GLU A 140 16.52 -80.92 8.66
CA GLU A 140 16.66 -80.32 7.34
C GLU A 140 16.45 -78.81 7.41
N LEU A 141 15.49 -78.32 8.20
CA LEU A 141 15.29 -76.89 8.46
C LEU A 141 16.49 -76.28 9.19
N GLN A 142 17.07 -76.97 10.17
CA GLN A 142 18.28 -76.53 10.87
C GLN A 142 19.46 -76.44 9.91
N VAL A 143 19.67 -77.45 9.06
CA VAL A 143 20.72 -77.44 8.02
C VAL A 143 20.44 -76.34 6.99
N ALA A 144 19.18 -76.17 6.59
CA ALA A 144 18.75 -75.11 5.68
C ALA A 144 18.87 -73.72 6.31
N ILE A 145 18.90 -73.56 7.63
CA ILE A 145 19.05 -72.26 8.29
C ILE A 145 20.52 -71.98 8.65
N VAL A 146 21.26 -72.95 9.18
CA VAL A 146 22.59 -72.75 9.82
C VAL A 146 23.74 -73.45 9.08
N GLY A 147 23.46 -74.33 8.12
CA GLY A 147 24.49 -75.01 7.35
C GLY A 147 25.38 -74.04 6.56
N ASP A 148 26.58 -74.50 6.17
CA ASP A 148 27.59 -73.65 5.51
C ASP A 148 27.54 -73.73 3.98
N GLY A 149 26.47 -74.32 3.42
CA GLY A 149 26.24 -74.41 1.97
C GLY A 149 25.43 -73.23 1.42
N ASP A 150 25.65 -72.91 0.14
CA ASP A 150 25.04 -71.76 -0.56
C ASP A 150 23.50 -71.79 -0.63
N ASN A 151 22.90 -72.96 -0.36
CA ASN A 151 21.45 -73.18 -0.43
C ASN A 151 20.75 -72.95 0.92
N THR A 152 21.49 -72.54 1.95
CA THR A 152 20.99 -72.31 3.31
C THR A 152 20.71 -70.82 3.54
N ILE A 153 19.87 -70.45 4.51
CA ILE A 153 19.56 -69.05 4.81
C ILE A 153 20.79 -68.32 5.35
N LEU A 154 21.61 -68.95 6.20
CA LEU A 154 22.86 -68.35 6.65
C LEU A 154 23.89 -68.26 5.51
N GLY A 155 23.94 -69.24 4.61
CA GLY A 155 24.73 -69.20 3.37
C GLY A 155 24.27 -68.08 2.43
N GLN A 156 22.97 -67.98 2.16
CA GLN A 156 22.33 -66.91 1.40
C GLN A 156 22.53 -65.54 2.06
N LEU A 157 22.53 -65.44 3.40
CA LEU A 157 22.79 -64.18 4.11
C LEU A 157 24.27 -63.81 4.09
N LYS A 158 25.18 -64.79 4.19
CA LYS A 158 26.62 -64.59 3.96
C LYS A 158 26.88 -64.17 2.51
N LEU A 159 26.22 -64.79 1.53
CA LEU A 159 26.28 -64.43 0.12
C LEU A 159 25.66 -63.06 -0.13
N LEU A 160 24.50 -62.72 0.45
CA LEU A 160 23.90 -61.38 0.36
C LEU A 160 24.79 -60.32 0.98
N ARG A 161 25.43 -60.61 2.11
CA ARG A 161 26.39 -59.68 2.72
C ARG A 161 27.67 -59.60 1.90
N SER A 162 28.15 -60.72 1.35
CA SER A 162 29.30 -60.78 0.46
C SER A 162 29.01 -60.06 -0.85
N ASP A 163 27.81 -60.16 -1.40
CA ASP A 163 27.32 -59.51 -2.60
C ASP A 163 27.03 -58.04 -2.33
N ALA A 164 26.53 -57.67 -1.15
CA ALA A 164 26.38 -56.28 -0.74
C ALA A 164 27.76 -55.63 -0.54
N ASN A 165 28.72 -56.35 0.04
CA ASN A 165 30.08 -55.87 0.21
C ASN A 165 30.86 -55.89 -1.11
N ALA A 166 30.61 -56.87 -1.99
CA ALA A 166 31.14 -56.94 -3.34
C ALA A 166 30.45 -55.94 -4.27
N ASN A 167 29.19 -55.56 -4.05
CA ASN A 167 28.52 -54.44 -4.72
C ASN A 167 29.00 -53.12 -4.18
N SER A 168 29.30 -53.00 -2.89
CA SER A 168 29.94 -51.80 -2.32
C SER A 168 31.35 -51.66 -2.87
N THR A 169 32.11 -52.76 -2.94
CA THR A 169 33.46 -52.80 -3.51
C THR A 169 33.43 -52.69 -5.03
N LYS A 170 32.42 -53.22 -5.74
CA LYS A 170 32.22 -52.99 -7.18
C LYS A 170 31.72 -51.58 -7.43
N ALA A 171 30.87 -51.00 -6.60
CA ALA A 171 30.45 -49.60 -6.75
C ALA A 171 31.62 -48.67 -6.45
N HIS A 172 32.46 -49.00 -5.48
CA HIS A 172 33.70 -48.29 -5.22
C HIS A 172 34.69 -48.49 -6.36
N ASN A 173 34.94 -49.72 -6.82
CA ASN A 173 35.82 -50.01 -7.95
C ASN A 173 35.26 -49.55 -9.29
N LEU A 174 33.94 -49.46 -9.50
CA LEU A 174 33.28 -48.85 -10.66
C LEU A 174 33.33 -47.33 -10.55
N SER A 175 33.27 -46.76 -9.35
CA SER A 175 33.51 -45.33 -9.16
C SER A 175 34.97 -44.99 -9.39
N VAL A 176 35.92 -45.83 -8.96
CA VAL A 176 37.36 -45.71 -9.17
C VAL A 176 37.73 -46.05 -10.61
N GLU A 177 37.10 -47.03 -11.26
CA GLU A 177 37.27 -47.35 -12.68
C GLU A 177 36.56 -46.31 -13.55
N GLN A 178 35.44 -45.70 -13.13
CA GLN A 178 34.88 -44.52 -13.80
C GLN A 178 35.77 -43.31 -13.59
N TYR A 179 36.41 -43.16 -12.43
CA TYR A 179 37.37 -42.09 -12.17
C TYR A 179 38.64 -42.31 -12.99
N ASN A 180 39.14 -43.54 -13.09
CA ASN A 180 40.31 -43.94 -13.86
C ASN A 180 40.02 -44.00 -15.36
N LYS A 181 38.84 -44.41 -15.83
CA LYS A 181 38.40 -44.25 -17.22
C LYS A 181 38.09 -42.80 -17.55
N LYS A 182 37.73 -41.97 -16.58
CA LYS A 182 37.60 -40.52 -16.76
C LYS A 182 38.97 -39.85 -16.77
N LEU A 183 39.96 -40.38 -16.03
CA LEU A 183 41.37 -39.99 -16.12
C LEU A 183 41.99 -40.48 -17.43
N GLU A 184 41.83 -41.74 -17.82
CA GLU A 184 42.28 -42.28 -19.11
C GLU A 184 41.55 -41.58 -20.26
N LYS A 185 40.23 -41.31 -20.17
CA LYS A 185 39.56 -40.46 -21.16
C LYS A 185 39.96 -39.00 -21.04
N GLN A 186 40.46 -38.51 -19.90
CA GLN A 186 41.06 -37.19 -19.78
C GLN A 186 42.47 -37.15 -20.33
N ASP A 187 43.21 -38.25 -20.31
CA ASP A 187 44.55 -38.41 -20.90
C ASP A 187 44.44 -38.69 -22.40
N GLU A 188 43.50 -39.53 -22.85
CA GLU A 188 43.14 -39.70 -24.26
C GLU A 188 42.49 -38.44 -24.82
N PHE A 189 41.67 -37.74 -24.02
CA PHE A 189 41.18 -36.41 -24.36
C PHE A 189 42.33 -35.43 -24.28
N ALA A 190 43.27 -35.47 -23.35
CA ALA A 190 44.39 -34.55 -23.31
C ALA A 190 45.33 -34.80 -24.49
N ASP A 191 45.56 -36.04 -24.90
CA ASP A 191 46.35 -36.40 -26.08
C ASP A 191 45.61 -36.07 -27.38
N LYS A 192 44.30 -36.37 -27.49
CA LYS A 192 43.49 -35.94 -28.64
C LYS A 192 43.24 -34.44 -28.64
N LEU A 193 43.12 -33.79 -27.50
CA LEU A 193 43.00 -32.34 -27.30
C LEU A 193 44.35 -31.72 -27.53
N TRP A 194 45.48 -32.37 -27.27
CA TRP A 194 46.82 -31.84 -27.55
C TRP A 194 47.16 -32.02 -29.03
N ILE A 195 46.83 -33.16 -29.64
CA ILE A 195 46.87 -33.34 -31.11
C ILE A 195 45.88 -32.40 -31.80
N LYS A 196 44.63 -32.27 -31.29
CA LYS A 196 43.64 -31.30 -31.80
C LYS A 196 43.99 -29.86 -31.46
N LEU A 197 44.65 -29.55 -30.34
CA LEU A 197 45.16 -28.22 -29.97
C LEU A 197 46.41 -27.89 -30.77
N GLN A 198 47.20 -28.87 -31.19
CA GLN A 198 48.33 -28.69 -32.09
C GLN A 198 47.83 -28.47 -33.53
N ASP A 199 46.87 -29.28 -34.02
CA ASP A 199 46.14 -29.06 -35.29
C ASP A 199 45.37 -27.73 -35.27
N PHE A 200 44.71 -27.43 -34.14
CA PHE A 200 43.98 -26.19 -33.90
C PHE A 200 44.93 -25.04 -33.63
N ALA A 201 46.16 -25.23 -33.12
CA ALA A 201 47.19 -24.20 -32.98
C ALA A 201 47.83 -23.90 -34.33
N ASP A 202 48.08 -24.91 -35.18
CA ASP A 202 48.55 -24.70 -36.56
C ASP A 202 47.46 -24.02 -37.42
N THR A 203 46.18 -24.30 -37.18
CA THR A 203 45.04 -23.64 -37.83
C THR A 203 44.67 -22.27 -37.20
N LEU A 204 44.74 -22.14 -35.87
CA LEU A 204 44.56 -20.88 -35.10
C LEU A 204 45.66 -19.91 -35.46
N SER A 205 46.93 -20.36 -35.45
CA SER A 205 48.11 -19.53 -35.65
C SER A 205 48.12 -18.88 -37.03
N LYS A 206 47.29 -19.34 -37.98
CA LYS A 206 47.22 -18.75 -39.31
C LYS A 206 45.88 -18.15 -39.73
N SER A 207 44.77 -18.35 -38.99
CA SER A 207 43.50 -17.73 -39.40
C SER A 207 42.51 -17.34 -38.29
N ALA A 208 42.59 -17.87 -37.06
CA ALA A 208 41.59 -17.59 -36.02
C ALA A 208 42.14 -16.86 -34.78
N THR A 209 43.47 -16.81 -34.59
CA THR A 209 44.06 -16.09 -33.43
C THR A 209 43.97 -14.57 -33.61
N GLU A 210 44.04 -14.05 -34.85
CA GLU A 210 43.85 -12.60 -35.09
C GLU A 210 42.39 -12.17 -34.83
N GLU A 211 41.39 -12.93 -35.33
CA GLU A 211 39.97 -12.60 -35.10
C GLU A 211 39.54 -12.77 -33.64
N ILE A 212 40.05 -13.79 -32.93
CA ILE A 212 39.69 -14.03 -31.52
C ILE A 212 40.43 -13.06 -30.59
N ILE A 213 41.71 -12.73 -30.81
CA ILE A 213 42.38 -11.68 -30.04
C ILE A 213 41.70 -10.33 -30.28
N ALA A 214 41.24 -10.03 -31.50
CA ALA A 214 40.45 -8.83 -31.77
C ALA A 214 39.09 -8.83 -31.05
N ALA A 215 38.36 -9.96 -31.05
CA ALA A 215 37.08 -10.09 -30.36
C ALA A 215 37.20 -10.04 -28.83
N LEU A 216 38.25 -10.65 -28.26
CA LEU A 216 38.46 -10.71 -26.81
C LEU A 216 39.05 -9.40 -26.27
N ASN A 217 39.92 -8.72 -27.03
CA ASN A 217 40.29 -7.33 -26.74
C ASN A 217 39.08 -6.40 -26.86
N ASN A 218 38.19 -6.58 -27.84
CA ASN A 218 36.95 -5.79 -27.94
C ASN A 218 36.02 -6.05 -26.75
N VAL A 219 35.88 -7.28 -26.25
CA VAL A 219 35.02 -7.57 -25.09
C VAL A 219 35.63 -7.07 -23.78
N ILE A 220 36.95 -7.20 -23.59
CA ILE A 220 37.62 -6.64 -22.41
C ILE A 220 37.65 -5.10 -22.48
N ALA A 221 37.82 -4.52 -23.68
CA ALA A 221 37.69 -3.09 -23.89
C ALA A 221 36.25 -2.61 -23.68
N ASP A 222 35.23 -3.33 -24.16
CA ASP A 222 33.81 -3.00 -23.98
C ASP A 222 33.36 -3.20 -22.51
N PHE A 223 33.93 -4.18 -21.81
CA PHE A 223 33.72 -4.35 -20.37
C PHE A 223 34.41 -3.24 -19.57
N ASN A 224 35.67 -2.93 -19.84
CA ASN A 224 36.37 -1.81 -19.19
C ASN A 224 35.76 -0.45 -19.57
N GLN A 225 35.25 -0.30 -20.78
CA GLN A 225 34.51 0.87 -21.24
C GLN A 225 33.17 0.95 -20.53
N LYS A 226 32.39 -0.12 -20.40
CA LYS A 226 31.14 -0.10 -19.61
C LYS A 226 31.36 0.11 -18.11
N LEU A 227 32.46 -0.40 -17.55
CA LEU A 227 32.81 -0.19 -16.15
C LEU A 227 33.31 1.26 -15.91
N THR A 228 34.02 1.84 -16.88
CA THR A 228 34.49 3.24 -16.81
C THR A 228 33.39 4.26 -17.18
N GLU A 229 32.60 4.00 -18.23
CA GLU A 229 31.51 4.86 -18.69
C GLU A 229 30.24 4.66 -17.87
N GLN A 230 29.66 3.45 -17.80
CA GLN A 230 28.35 3.30 -17.16
C GLN A 230 28.42 3.27 -15.63
N PHE A 231 29.42 2.62 -15.03
CA PHE A 231 29.61 2.67 -13.58
C PHE A 231 30.31 3.94 -13.13
N GLY A 232 31.31 4.43 -13.87
CA GLY A 232 31.94 5.72 -13.59
C GLY A 232 30.96 6.89 -13.70
N GLU A 233 30.14 6.99 -14.75
CA GLU A 233 29.10 8.03 -14.86
C GLU A 233 28.01 7.87 -13.80
N ASN A 234 27.61 6.65 -13.44
CA ASN A 234 26.64 6.46 -12.36
C ASN A 234 27.21 6.90 -11.00
N PHE A 235 28.47 6.62 -10.70
CA PHE A 235 29.14 7.15 -9.49
C PHE A 235 29.32 8.67 -9.56
N LYS A 236 29.58 9.23 -10.74
CA LYS A 236 29.71 10.67 -10.95
C LYS A 236 28.37 11.39 -10.77
N LYS A 237 27.29 10.85 -11.32
CA LYS A 237 25.91 11.32 -11.12
C LYS A 237 25.44 11.15 -9.67
N LEU A 238 25.80 10.03 -9.02
CA LEU A 238 25.55 9.84 -7.60
C LEU A 238 26.30 10.87 -6.76
N ASN A 239 27.57 11.13 -7.08
CA ASN A 239 28.37 12.13 -6.40
C ASN A 239 27.82 13.55 -6.64
N GLU A 240 27.37 13.87 -7.86
CA GLU A 240 26.64 15.12 -8.17
C GLU A 240 25.34 15.24 -7.38
N ALA A 241 24.56 14.16 -7.25
CA ALA A 241 23.34 14.17 -6.47
C ALA A 241 23.63 14.40 -4.98
N VAL A 242 24.69 13.78 -4.44
CA VAL A 242 25.15 14.03 -3.07
C VAL A 242 25.65 15.46 -2.89
N PHE A 243 26.41 16.01 -3.86
CA PHE A 243 26.83 17.42 -3.84
C PHE A 243 25.65 18.38 -3.86
N LYS A 244 24.65 18.15 -4.72
CA LYS A 244 23.41 18.94 -4.74
C LYS A 244 22.64 18.85 -3.42
N LEU A 245 22.72 17.70 -2.72
CA LEU A 245 22.14 17.53 -1.39
C LEU A 245 22.87 18.36 -0.33
N VAL A 246 24.21 18.41 -0.41
CA VAL A 246 25.03 19.25 0.47
C VAL A 246 24.82 20.74 0.17
N GLU A 247 24.73 21.12 -1.09
CA GLU A 247 24.40 22.47 -1.53
C GLU A 247 22.98 22.87 -1.07
N TRP A 248 22.01 21.97 -1.20
CA TRP A 248 20.67 22.15 -0.64
C TRP A 248 20.71 22.32 0.88
N GLN A 249 21.49 21.52 1.60
CA GLN A 249 21.66 21.67 3.05
C GLN A 249 22.25 23.02 3.43
N GLU A 250 23.26 23.51 2.70
CA GLU A 250 23.87 24.82 2.98
C GLU A 250 22.89 25.96 2.66
N ASN A 251 22.20 25.89 1.53
CA ASN A 251 21.15 26.84 1.19
C ASN A 251 20.02 26.86 2.22
N TYR A 252 19.63 25.68 2.73
CA TYR A 252 18.64 25.57 3.79
C TYR A 252 19.14 26.18 5.12
N ARG A 253 20.41 25.98 5.47
CA ARG A 253 21.04 26.63 6.63
C ARG A 253 21.00 28.15 6.52
N ILE A 254 21.32 28.70 5.34
CA ILE A 254 21.28 30.14 5.06
C ILE A 254 19.84 30.67 5.18
N GLN A 255 18.86 29.98 4.59
CA GLN A 255 17.45 30.36 4.73
C GLN A 255 16.98 30.38 6.18
N LEU A 256 17.42 29.43 7.01
CA LEU A 256 17.09 29.42 8.44
C LEU A 256 17.70 30.62 9.19
N GLU A 257 18.91 31.05 8.81
CA GLU A 257 19.52 32.27 9.37
C GLU A 257 18.76 33.53 8.95
N GLU A 258 18.40 33.67 7.68
CA GLU A 258 17.59 34.80 7.19
C GLU A 258 16.21 34.82 7.85
N MET A 259 15.56 33.66 7.96
CA MET A 259 14.27 33.55 8.63
C MET A 259 14.36 33.95 10.11
N LYS A 260 15.44 33.56 10.80
CA LYS A 260 15.69 33.99 12.19
C LYS A 260 15.87 35.51 12.29
N ALA A 261 16.58 36.13 11.35
CA ALA A 261 16.73 37.58 11.31
C ALA A 261 15.38 38.29 11.07
N GLN A 262 14.58 37.79 10.13
CA GLN A 262 13.24 38.32 9.86
C GLN A 262 12.30 38.18 11.06
N TYR A 263 12.33 37.05 11.78
CA TYR A 263 11.57 36.89 13.02
C TYR A 263 11.99 37.90 14.08
N SER A 264 13.29 38.18 14.22
CA SER A 264 13.77 39.21 15.15
C SER A 264 13.23 40.60 14.80
N HIS A 265 13.22 40.97 13.53
CA HIS A 265 12.62 42.23 13.08
C HIS A 265 11.10 42.28 13.32
N GLY A 266 10.40 41.18 13.10
CA GLY A 266 8.97 41.08 13.40
C GLY A 266 8.67 41.29 14.88
N VAL A 267 9.47 40.69 15.77
CA VAL A 267 9.35 40.89 17.22
C VAL A 267 9.61 42.35 17.61
N GLU A 268 10.65 42.99 17.05
CA GLU A 268 10.94 44.41 17.32
C GLU A 268 9.81 45.34 16.85
N ALA A 269 9.21 45.06 15.69
CA ALA A 269 8.07 45.80 15.18
C ALA A 269 6.87 45.71 16.14
N ILE A 270 6.58 44.52 16.67
CA ILE A 270 5.49 44.32 17.64
C ILE A 270 5.74 45.12 18.93
N VAL A 271 6.97 45.15 19.44
CA VAL A 271 7.32 45.98 20.61
C VAL A 271 7.13 47.47 20.34
N LYS A 272 7.48 47.96 19.14
CA LYS A 272 7.20 49.35 18.76
C LYS A 272 5.70 49.64 18.65
N THR A 273 4.92 48.69 18.14
CA THR A 273 3.46 48.79 18.08
C THR A 273 2.86 48.82 19.49
N GLU A 274 3.34 47.99 20.42
CA GLU A 274 2.94 48.03 21.83
C GLU A 274 3.17 49.44 22.43
N GLY A 275 4.36 50.01 22.24
CA GLY A 275 4.66 51.36 22.72
C GLY A 275 3.76 52.44 22.10
N SER A 276 3.44 52.30 20.82
CA SER A 276 2.55 53.24 20.11
C SER A 276 1.11 53.15 20.63
N VAL A 277 0.61 51.94 20.86
CA VAL A 277 -0.72 51.69 21.42
C VAL A 277 -0.82 52.17 22.87
N ALA A 278 0.22 51.99 23.67
CA ALA A 278 0.28 52.53 25.02
C ALA A 278 0.21 54.07 25.01
N SER A 279 0.93 54.71 24.08
CA SER A 279 0.90 56.18 23.93
C SER A 279 -0.48 56.69 23.47
N ILE A 280 -1.13 55.99 22.53
CA ILE A 280 -2.51 56.30 22.12
C ILE A 280 -3.46 56.20 23.30
N ASN A 281 -3.34 55.15 24.11
CA ASN A 281 -4.20 54.95 25.28
C ASN A 281 -3.99 56.07 26.32
N GLU A 282 -2.76 56.53 26.51
CA GLU A 282 -2.47 57.65 27.42
C GLU A 282 -3.03 58.97 26.88
N HIS A 283 -2.81 59.29 25.60
CA HIS A 283 -3.38 60.49 24.98
C HIS A 283 -4.92 60.45 24.89
N ALA A 284 -5.53 59.28 24.76
CA ALA A 284 -6.99 59.15 24.77
C ALA A 284 -7.60 59.59 26.11
N LYS A 285 -6.86 59.51 27.23
CA LYS A 285 -7.32 60.02 28.53
C LYS A 285 -7.48 61.54 28.58
N SER A 286 -6.82 62.31 27.70
CA SER A 286 -6.98 63.76 27.67
C SER A 286 -8.27 64.20 26.98
N ILE A 287 -8.94 63.33 26.23
CA ILE A 287 -10.20 63.64 25.55
C ILE A 287 -11.33 63.92 26.56
N PRO A 288 -11.59 63.06 27.57
CA PRO A 288 -12.54 63.36 28.65
C PRO A 288 -12.25 64.67 29.37
N GLN A 289 -10.99 64.94 29.69
CA GLN A 289 -10.59 66.16 30.40
C GLN A 289 -10.87 67.43 29.58
N SER A 290 -10.63 67.38 28.27
CA SER A 290 -11.02 68.46 27.36
C SER A 290 -12.55 68.60 27.24
N MET A 291 -13.30 67.51 27.33
CA MET A 291 -14.78 67.55 27.33
C MET A 291 -15.36 68.16 28.62
N ASP A 292 -14.70 67.94 29.76
CA ASP A 292 -15.07 68.61 31.02
C ASP A 292 -14.86 70.13 30.92
N THR A 293 -13.73 70.56 30.35
CA THR A 293 -13.44 71.98 30.10
C THR A 293 -14.45 72.59 29.11
N LEU A 294 -14.84 71.85 28.06
CA LEU A 294 -15.85 72.29 27.11
C LEU A 294 -17.23 72.49 27.77
N THR A 295 -17.55 71.64 28.75
CA THR A 295 -18.80 71.73 29.54
C THR A 295 -18.82 73.02 30.35
N GLU A 296 -17.71 73.37 31.01
CA GLU A 296 -17.57 74.64 31.73
C GLU A 296 -17.78 75.86 30.82
N VAL A 297 -17.16 75.84 29.63
CA VAL A 297 -17.36 76.91 28.63
C VAL A 297 -18.83 77.00 28.19
N MET A 298 -19.50 75.86 28.02
CA MET A 298 -20.92 75.81 27.68
C MET A 298 -21.80 76.42 28.77
N GLU A 299 -21.53 76.15 30.05
CA GLU A 299 -22.25 76.76 31.17
C GLU A 299 -22.05 78.27 31.23
N VAL A 300 -20.81 78.75 31.06
CA VAL A 300 -20.52 80.19 31.00
C VAL A 300 -21.26 80.86 29.84
N ASN A 301 -21.28 80.23 28.67
CA ASN A 301 -21.99 80.75 27.50
C ASN A 301 -23.51 80.83 27.74
N GLN A 302 -24.08 79.80 28.39
CA GLN A 302 -25.49 79.80 28.77
C GLN A 302 -25.82 80.92 29.76
N HIS A 303 -24.94 81.19 30.73
CA HIS A 303 -25.08 82.35 31.62
C HIS A 303 -24.99 83.69 30.86
N GLN A 304 -24.08 83.81 29.88
CA GLN A 304 -23.98 85.02 29.06
C GLN A 304 -25.23 85.26 28.21
N LEU A 305 -25.84 84.19 27.67
CA LEU A 305 -27.13 84.27 26.96
C LEU A 305 -28.25 84.78 27.87
N ALA A 306 -28.34 84.28 29.10
CA ALA A 306 -29.35 84.73 30.06
C ALA A 306 -29.17 86.20 30.46
N GLU A 307 -27.92 86.67 30.61
CA GLU A 307 -27.65 88.08 30.90
C GLU A 307 -27.97 88.98 29.70
N LEU A 308 -27.75 88.50 28.47
CA LEU A 308 -28.13 89.21 27.25
C LEU A 308 -29.66 89.37 27.15
N GLU A 309 -30.43 88.33 27.47
CA GLU A 309 -31.89 88.41 27.55
C GLU A 309 -32.33 89.45 28.58
N ARG A 310 -31.68 89.49 29.75
CA ARG A 310 -31.95 90.50 30.80
C ARG A 310 -31.64 91.92 30.34
N HIS A 311 -30.55 92.13 29.59
CA HIS A 311 -30.23 93.43 29.01
C HIS A 311 -31.26 93.86 27.95
N LEU A 312 -31.76 92.93 27.14
CA LEU A 312 -32.81 93.21 26.16
C LEU A 312 -34.13 93.61 26.83
N GLU A 313 -34.48 92.96 27.95
CA GLU A 313 -35.65 93.32 28.76
C GLU A 313 -35.49 94.71 29.41
N ALA A 314 -34.29 95.05 29.90
CA ALA A 314 -34.00 96.39 30.42
C ALA A 314 -34.12 97.47 29.33
N PHE A 315 -33.74 97.15 28.08
CA PHE A 315 -33.94 98.02 26.93
C PHE A 315 -35.43 98.22 26.60
N GLU A 316 -36.24 97.18 26.73
CA GLU A 316 -37.69 97.27 26.59
C GLU A 316 -38.30 98.23 27.63
N GLN A 317 -37.93 98.07 28.90
CA GLN A 317 -38.41 98.94 29.97
C GLN A 317 -37.96 100.40 29.78
N MET A 318 -36.75 100.61 29.27
CA MET A 318 -36.23 101.94 28.96
C MET A 318 -37.04 102.62 27.83
N ARG A 319 -37.40 101.86 26.79
CA ARG A 319 -38.30 102.34 25.73
C ARG A 319 -39.64 102.79 26.32
N ASP A 320 -40.23 101.99 27.18
CA ASP A 320 -41.55 102.29 27.75
C ASP A 320 -41.51 103.52 28.67
N LYS A 321 -40.48 103.64 29.53
CA LYS A 321 -40.23 104.82 30.37
C LYS A 321 -39.97 106.08 29.54
N ALA A 322 -39.25 105.97 28.43
CA ALA A 322 -39.01 107.09 27.53
C ALA A 322 -40.31 107.56 26.85
N VAL A 323 -41.21 106.64 26.49
CA VAL A 323 -42.54 106.96 25.94
C VAL A 323 -43.42 107.66 26.99
N GLU A 324 -43.39 107.24 28.27
CA GLU A 324 -44.11 107.91 29.36
C GLU A 324 -43.57 109.32 29.70
N ALA A 325 -42.27 109.55 29.52
CA ALA A 325 -41.64 110.83 29.87
C ALA A 325 -42.04 111.98 28.92
N VAL A 326 -42.36 111.68 27.65
CA VAL A 326 -42.73 112.70 26.64
C VAL A 326 -43.93 113.57 27.06
N PRO A 327 -45.08 113.01 27.49
CA PRO A 327 -46.20 113.83 27.96
C PRO A 327 -45.90 114.59 29.26
N GLN A 328 -45.07 114.04 30.16
CA GLN A 328 -44.65 114.75 31.38
C GLN A 328 -43.78 115.98 31.07
N ILE A 329 -42.88 115.88 30.08
CA ILE A 329 -42.10 117.01 29.59
C ILE A 329 -43.03 118.09 29.01
N GLN A 330 -44.03 117.73 28.20
CA GLN A 330 -45.00 118.70 27.69
C GLN A 330 -45.75 119.42 28.83
N GLN A 331 -46.20 118.67 29.84
CA GLN A 331 -46.90 119.24 31.00
C GLN A 331 -46.00 120.18 31.82
N HIS A 332 -44.73 119.83 32.03
CA HIS A 332 -43.77 120.69 32.73
C HIS A 332 -43.45 121.96 31.96
N VAL A 333 -43.37 121.90 30.63
CA VAL A 333 -43.19 123.09 29.77
C VAL A 333 -44.40 124.03 29.89
N GLU A 334 -45.62 123.49 29.90
CA GLU A 334 -46.85 124.27 30.08
C GLU A 334 -46.91 124.99 31.44
N ASN A 335 -46.57 124.26 32.51
CA ASN A 335 -46.49 124.82 33.86
C ASN A 335 -45.40 125.90 33.97
N THR A 336 -44.25 125.71 33.31
CA THR A 336 -43.15 126.69 33.31
C THR A 336 -43.58 128.00 32.64
N VAL A 337 -44.34 127.94 31.55
CA VAL A 337 -44.89 129.14 30.88
C VAL A 337 -45.85 129.90 31.81
N LYS A 338 -46.65 129.19 32.60
CA LYS A 338 -47.55 129.78 33.60
C LYS A 338 -46.80 130.46 34.74
N ASP A 339 -45.77 129.81 35.27
CA ASP A 339 -44.95 130.35 36.37
C ASP A 339 -44.14 131.59 35.94
N ILE A 340 -43.67 131.62 34.68
CA ILE A 340 -43.04 132.81 34.09
C ILE A 340 -44.03 134.00 34.05
N GLY A 341 -45.31 133.76 33.75
CA GLY A 341 -46.36 134.79 33.80
C GLY A 341 -46.51 135.41 35.18
N ALA A 342 -46.48 134.60 36.24
CA ALA A 342 -46.56 135.07 37.63
C ALA A 342 -45.27 135.81 38.09
N ALA A 343 -44.10 135.39 37.60
CA ALA A 343 -42.82 136.00 37.93
C ALA A 343 -42.67 137.43 37.36
N VAL A 344 -43.25 137.71 36.19
CA VAL A 344 -43.24 139.04 35.56
C VAL A 344 -44.04 140.06 36.39
N GLU A 345 -45.11 139.63 37.05
CA GLU A 345 -45.93 140.48 37.92
C GLU A 345 -45.23 140.80 39.26
N ALA A 346 -44.48 139.83 39.80
CA ALA A 346 -43.64 140.01 41.00
C ALA A 346 -42.38 140.87 40.74
N ALA A 347 -41.78 140.80 39.55
CA ALA A 347 -40.62 141.59 39.16
C ALA A 347 -40.90 143.10 39.13
N SER A 348 -42.13 143.50 38.82
CA SER A 348 -42.58 144.89 38.83
C SER A 348 -42.52 145.53 40.24
N THR A 349 -42.80 144.73 41.28
CA THR A 349 -42.74 145.18 42.69
C THR A 349 -41.30 145.22 43.23
N HIS A 350 -40.41 144.37 42.72
CA HIS A 350 -39.00 144.28 43.13
C HIS A 350 -38.13 145.43 42.62
N TYR A 351 -38.44 146.01 41.45
CA TYR A 351 -37.70 147.15 40.87
C TYR A 351 -37.70 148.41 41.76
N THR A 352 -38.76 148.62 42.53
CA THR A 352 -38.87 149.74 43.48
C THR A 352 -37.91 149.58 44.67
N SER A 353 -37.56 148.34 45.02
CA SER A 353 -36.66 148.03 46.14
C SER A 353 -35.18 147.99 45.73
N LEU A 354 -34.89 147.72 44.46
CA LEU A 354 -33.53 147.57 43.92
C LEU A 354 -32.75 148.91 43.88
N LEU A 355 -33.45 150.03 43.71
CA LEU A 355 -32.82 151.37 43.65
C LEU A 355 -32.18 151.83 44.97
N THR A 356 -32.40 151.12 46.08
CA THR A 356 -31.92 151.54 47.41
C THR A 356 -30.63 150.85 47.86
N HIS A 357 -30.23 149.72 47.25
CA HIS A 357 -29.08 148.91 47.71
C HIS A 357 -27.96 148.71 46.65
N SER A 358 -28.06 149.36 45.49
CA SER A 358 -27.18 149.09 44.34
C SER A 358 -25.81 149.79 44.37
N ASP A 359 -25.65 150.88 45.11
CA ASP A 359 -24.45 151.75 45.00
C ASP A 359 -23.21 151.20 45.73
N GLU A 360 -23.40 150.36 46.76
CA GLU A 360 -22.29 149.89 47.61
C GLU A 360 -21.72 148.53 47.15
N TYR A 361 -22.50 147.73 46.40
CA TYR A 361 -22.10 146.38 45.94
C TYR A 361 -21.38 146.38 44.58
N ILE A 362 -21.73 147.34 43.70
CA ILE A 362 -21.18 147.42 42.33
C ILE A 362 -19.66 147.69 42.34
N ASN A 363 -19.18 148.55 43.22
CA ASN A 363 -17.76 148.92 43.25
C ASN A 363 -16.81 147.79 43.71
N LYS A 364 -17.31 146.83 44.50
CA LYS A 364 -16.48 145.71 45.00
C LYS A 364 -16.42 144.52 44.03
N HIS A 365 -17.47 144.34 43.22
CA HIS A 365 -17.59 143.17 42.35
C HIS A 365 -16.85 143.31 41.02
N ILE A 366 -16.76 144.54 40.48
CA ILE A 366 -16.10 144.83 39.19
C ILE A 366 -14.61 144.48 39.25
N ALA A 367 -13.91 144.87 40.31
CA ALA A 367 -12.47 144.61 40.47
C ALA A 367 -12.11 143.12 40.60
N SER A 368 -12.99 142.30 41.20
CA SER A 368 -12.73 140.85 41.38
C SER A 368 -13.05 140.04 40.12
N SER A 369 -14.03 140.46 39.32
CA SER A 369 -14.40 139.75 38.09
C SER A 369 -13.36 139.91 36.98
N GLU A 370 -12.77 141.11 36.83
CA GLU A 370 -11.75 141.34 35.80
C GLU A 370 -10.51 140.47 36.00
N ALA A 371 -10.04 140.30 37.25
CA ALA A 371 -8.87 139.48 37.55
C ALA A 371 -9.10 137.95 37.35
N LEU A 372 -10.32 137.46 37.61
CA LEU A 372 -10.65 136.04 37.44
C LEU A 372 -10.87 135.67 35.97
N LEU A 373 -11.52 136.55 35.20
CA LEU A 373 -11.72 136.34 33.77
C LEU A 373 -10.39 136.28 33.02
N ASP A 374 -9.45 137.17 33.34
CA ASP A 374 -8.14 137.19 32.68
C ASP A 374 -7.33 135.91 32.97
N LYS A 375 -7.35 135.43 34.22
CA LYS A 375 -6.69 134.16 34.60
C LYS A 375 -7.37 132.94 33.98
N PHE A 376 -8.71 132.94 33.89
CA PHE A 376 -9.48 131.86 33.31
C PHE A 376 -9.21 131.72 31.82
N VAL A 377 -9.21 132.82 31.06
CA VAL A 377 -8.90 132.82 29.62
C VAL A 377 -7.50 132.27 29.39
N ASN A 378 -6.50 132.81 30.09
CA ASN A 378 -5.09 132.44 29.86
C ASN A 378 -4.78 130.98 30.25
N THR A 379 -5.40 130.47 31.32
CA THR A 379 -5.21 129.06 31.74
C THR A 379 -5.97 128.08 30.82
N THR A 380 -7.14 128.48 30.34
CA THR A 380 -7.96 127.66 29.43
C THR A 380 -7.31 127.57 28.05
N GLU A 381 -6.73 128.67 27.56
CA GLU A 381 -5.96 128.71 26.30
C GLU A 381 -4.75 127.76 26.36
N GLN A 382 -3.96 127.83 27.44
CA GLN A 382 -2.83 126.90 27.65
C GLN A 382 -3.27 125.43 27.78
N GLY A 383 -4.41 125.17 28.42
CA GLY A 383 -4.98 123.83 28.54
C GLY A 383 -5.44 123.26 27.21
N ILE A 384 -6.11 124.07 26.39
CA ILE A 384 -6.56 123.70 25.04
C ILE A 384 -5.36 123.40 24.14
N ASP A 385 -4.32 124.24 24.16
CA ASP A 385 -3.12 124.01 23.36
C ASP A 385 -2.34 122.75 23.81
N ALA A 386 -2.24 122.50 25.12
CA ALA A 386 -1.59 121.30 25.63
C ALA A 386 -2.33 120.01 25.26
N VAL A 387 -3.67 120.02 25.33
CA VAL A 387 -4.52 118.89 24.93
C VAL A 387 -4.47 118.69 23.42
N GLY A 388 -4.55 119.77 22.63
CA GLY A 388 -4.44 119.73 21.17
C GLY A 388 -3.12 119.10 20.72
N ASN A 389 -1.99 119.56 21.27
CA ASN A 389 -0.67 119.02 20.94
C ASN A 389 -0.51 117.54 21.35
N LYS A 390 -1.06 117.12 22.50
CA LYS A 390 -1.04 115.70 22.90
C LYS A 390 -1.93 114.82 22.02
N LEU A 391 -3.11 115.30 21.63
CA LEU A 391 -4.00 114.56 20.72
C LEU A 391 -3.38 114.41 19.33
N ILE A 392 -2.74 115.45 18.80
CA ILE A 392 -2.00 115.40 17.52
C ILE A 392 -0.88 114.35 17.60
N ASN A 393 -0.02 114.41 18.62
CA ASN A 393 1.07 113.44 18.80
C ASN A 393 0.56 112.00 18.99
N SER A 394 -0.53 111.81 19.73
CA SER A 394 -1.13 110.48 19.92
C SER A 394 -1.73 109.93 18.62
N SER A 395 -2.38 110.80 17.82
CA SER A 395 -2.94 110.43 16.52
C SER A 395 -1.85 110.06 15.52
N GLU A 396 -0.73 110.79 15.48
CA GLU A 396 0.40 110.46 14.62
C GLU A 396 1.05 109.12 15.01
N ASN A 397 1.25 108.88 16.31
CA ASN A 397 1.83 107.62 16.77
C ASN A 397 0.90 106.43 16.51
N MET A 398 -0.41 106.59 16.71
CA MET A 398 -1.40 105.57 16.39
C MET A 398 -1.45 105.30 14.87
N GLY A 399 -1.38 106.34 14.05
CA GLY A 399 -1.28 106.21 12.59
C GLY A 399 -0.05 105.41 12.16
N LYS A 400 1.13 105.71 12.70
CA LYS A 400 2.36 104.95 12.42
C LYS A 400 2.26 103.49 12.88
N ALA A 401 1.68 103.23 14.05
CA ALA A 401 1.51 101.87 14.56
C ALA A 401 0.53 101.04 13.72
N LEU A 402 -0.58 101.64 13.29
CA LEU A 402 -1.56 100.99 12.42
C LEU A 402 -0.97 100.71 11.02
N ASP A 403 -0.17 101.62 10.48
CA ASP A 403 0.49 101.44 9.19
C ASP A 403 1.51 100.28 9.23
N LEU A 404 2.30 100.21 10.31
CA LEU A 404 3.24 99.10 10.54
C LEU A 404 2.50 97.77 10.68
N ALA A 405 1.44 97.72 11.49
CA ALA A 405 0.64 96.52 11.68
C ALA A 405 -0.06 96.06 10.39
N SER A 406 -0.58 97.00 9.58
CA SER A 406 -1.19 96.70 8.29
C SER A 406 -0.17 96.14 7.30
N THR A 407 1.03 96.72 7.26
CA THR A 407 2.13 96.25 6.42
C THR A 407 2.57 94.84 6.82
N GLU A 408 2.72 94.59 8.13
CA GLU A 408 3.16 93.30 8.65
C GLU A 408 2.10 92.20 8.47
N PHE A 409 0.83 92.53 8.69
CA PHE A 409 -0.29 91.63 8.39
C PHE A 409 -0.33 91.26 6.90
N THR A 410 -0.18 92.25 6.00
CA THR A 410 -0.16 92.03 4.55
C THR A 410 1.02 91.13 4.14
N ASN A 411 2.21 91.38 4.68
CA ASN A 411 3.39 90.57 4.40
C ASN A 411 3.24 89.13 4.90
N ASN A 412 2.70 88.94 6.10
CA ASN A 412 2.44 87.60 6.63
C ASN A 412 1.38 86.87 5.83
N ALA A 413 0.28 87.53 5.46
CA ALA A 413 -0.74 86.95 4.59
C ALA A 413 -0.16 86.53 3.23
N SER A 414 0.69 87.36 2.62
CA SER A 414 1.40 87.04 1.37
C SER A 414 2.29 85.81 1.53
N ARG A 415 3.12 85.75 2.58
CA ARG A 415 4.00 84.61 2.86
C ARG A 415 3.24 83.32 3.13
N THR A 416 2.13 83.39 3.88
CA THR A 416 1.26 82.24 4.12
C THR A 416 0.66 81.77 2.81
N ASN A 417 0.19 82.68 1.96
CA ASN A 417 -0.38 82.33 0.65
C ASN A 417 0.66 81.66 -0.26
N GLU A 418 1.89 82.19 -0.33
CA GLU A 418 2.99 81.56 -1.07
C GLU A 418 3.33 80.16 -0.53
N SER A 419 3.34 79.99 0.79
CA SER A 419 3.62 78.69 1.43
C SER A 419 2.50 77.68 1.18
N LEU A 420 1.25 78.12 1.21
CA LEU A 420 0.08 77.30 0.88
C LEU A 420 0.09 76.91 -0.61
N GLN A 421 0.43 77.85 -1.49
CA GLN A 421 0.57 77.57 -2.92
C GLN A 421 1.67 76.55 -3.18
N SER A 422 2.85 76.72 -2.56
CA SER A 422 3.95 75.75 -2.69
C SER A 422 3.57 74.36 -2.15
N SER A 423 2.86 74.31 -1.02
CA SER A 423 2.37 73.04 -0.47
C SER A 423 1.34 72.39 -1.40
N SER A 424 0.46 73.19 -2.01
CA SER A 424 -0.52 72.72 -3.00
C SER A 424 0.16 72.18 -4.26
N ASP A 425 1.20 72.86 -4.77
CA ASP A 425 1.95 72.42 -5.93
C ASP A 425 2.70 71.11 -5.65
N TYR A 426 3.29 70.97 -4.46
CA TYR A 426 3.91 69.71 -4.02
C TYR A 426 2.90 68.56 -3.87
N LEU A 427 1.70 68.85 -3.34
CA LEU A 427 0.64 67.84 -3.24
C LEU A 427 0.12 67.43 -4.62
N ALA A 428 0.00 68.36 -5.56
CA ALA A 428 -0.39 68.08 -6.94
C ALA A 428 0.66 67.21 -7.65
N ASP A 429 1.94 67.58 -7.59
CA ASP A 429 3.06 66.80 -8.16
C ASP A 429 3.16 65.41 -7.52
N GLY A 430 3.03 65.32 -6.19
CA GLY A 430 3.03 64.06 -5.47
C GLY A 430 1.84 63.17 -5.87
N SER A 431 0.67 63.75 -6.08
CA SER A 431 -0.53 63.04 -6.54
C SER A 431 -0.35 62.51 -7.96
N ASP A 432 0.22 63.29 -8.88
CA ASP A 432 0.48 62.86 -10.26
C ASP A 432 1.52 61.74 -10.33
N LYS A 433 2.62 61.86 -9.55
CA LYS A 433 3.62 60.78 -9.42
C LYS A 433 3.04 59.51 -8.83
N MET A 434 2.20 59.63 -7.81
CA MET A 434 1.53 58.48 -7.19
C MET A 434 0.56 57.81 -8.17
N LYS A 435 -0.21 58.58 -8.94
CA LYS A 435 -1.06 58.05 -10.00
C LYS A 435 -0.23 57.29 -11.05
N GLN A 436 0.91 57.85 -11.45
CA GLN A 436 1.82 57.20 -12.39
C GLN A 436 2.39 55.90 -11.81
N HIS A 437 2.92 55.91 -10.59
CA HIS A 437 3.44 54.71 -9.94
C HIS A 437 2.38 53.63 -9.74
N ILE A 438 1.15 53.99 -9.37
CA ILE A 438 0.05 53.03 -9.25
C ILE A 438 -0.27 52.45 -10.64
N SER A 439 -0.33 53.26 -11.68
CA SER A 439 -0.56 52.82 -13.05
C SER A 439 0.52 51.84 -13.53
N ASP A 440 1.80 52.20 -13.33
CA ASP A 440 2.94 51.38 -13.73
C ASP A 440 2.97 50.06 -12.94
N THR A 441 2.75 50.13 -11.62
CA THR A 441 2.70 48.92 -10.77
C THR A 441 1.56 48.00 -11.16
N VAL A 442 0.37 48.53 -11.45
CA VAL A 442 -0.78 47.72 -11.91
C VAL A 442 -0.50 47.09 -13.28
N SER A 443 0.14 47.83 -14.18
CA SER A 443 0.56 47.33 -15.49
C SER A 443 1.58 46.19 -15.36
N ASP A 444 2.62 46.38 -14.56
CA ASP A 444 3.67 45.39 -14.31
C ASP A 444 3.11 44.14 -13.61
N LEU A 445 2.24 44.32 -12.62
CA LEU A 445 1.56 43.22 -11.96
C LEU A 445 0.74 42.40 -12.96
N ASN A 446 -0.01 43.07 -13.85
CA ASN A 446 -0.84 42.40 -14.85
C ASN A 446 0.03 41.62 -15.85
N ASN A 447 1.12 42.22 -16.33
CA ASN A 447 2.06 41.55 -17.23
C ASN A 447 2.72 40.33 -16.57
N ASN A 448 3.18 40.46 -15.32
CA ASN A 448 3.77 39.37 -14.56
C ASN A 448 2.77 38.24 -14.27
N MET A 449 1.53 38.57 -13.90
CA MET A 449 0.45 37.60 -13.74
C MET A 449 0.17 36.85 -15.05
N ARG A 450 0.16 37.55 -16.18
CA ARG A 450 -0.08 36.97 -17.50
C ARG A 450 1.03 36.01 -17.91
N ASP A 451 2.28 36.38 -17.70
CA ASP A 451 3.45 35.53 -17.94
C ASP A 451 3.48 34.31 -17.01
N LEU A 452 3.12 34.48 -15.74
CA LEU A 452 3.04 33.38 -14.78
C LEU A 452 1.94 32.39 -15.13
N ILE A 453 0.75 32.87 -15.53
CA ILE A 453 -0.33 32.02 -16.02
C ILE A 453 0.10 31.26 -17.28
N GLU A 454 0.76 31.93 -18.22
CA GLU A 454 1.25 31.30 -19.45
C GLU A 454 2.27 30.19 -19.14
N LYS A 455 3.27 30.48 -18.30
CA LYS A 455 4.27 29.49 -17.87
C LYS A 455 3.64 28.31 -17.16
N VAL A 456 2.77 28.54 -16.18
CA VAL A 456 2.08 27.46 -15.45
C VAL A 456 1.25 26.59 -16.38
N VAL A 457 0.54 27.18 -17.36
CA VAL A 457 -0.24 26.41 -18.34
C VAL A 457 0.66 25.59 -19.27
N VAL A 458 1.77 26.17 -19.72
CA VAL A 458 2.76 25.46 -20.56
C VAL A 458 3.39 24.30 -19.80
N GLU A 459 3.83 24.54 -18.56
CA GLU A 459 4.49 23.54 -17.72
C GLU A 459 3.52 22.42 -17.33
N ALA A 460 2.26 22.75 -17.03
CA ALA A 460 1.21 21.76 -16.79
C ALA A 460 0.93 20.89 -18.03
N ARG A 461 0.94 21.47 -19.24
CA ARG A 461 0.82 20.70 -20.48
C ARG A 461 2.03 19.79 -20.69
N THR A 462 3.24 20.30 -20.52
CA THR A 462 4.48 19.52 -20.63
C THR A 462 4.48 18.36 -19.64
N MET A 463 4.12 18.61 -18.39
CA MET A 463 4.04 17.57 -17.36
C MET A 463 2.97 16.52 -17.70
N SER A 464 1.81 16.94 -18.23
CA SER A 464 0.76 16.02 -18.69
C SER A 464 1.25 15.14 -19.86
N THR A 465 1.97 15.70 -20.82
CA THR A 465 2.59 14.92 -21.91
C THR A 465 3.66 13.97 -21.39
N THR A 466 4.55 14.40 -20.49
CA THR A 466 5.56 13.53 -19.90
C THR A 466 4.93 12.38 -19.11
N PHE A 467 3.87 12.64 -18.35
CA PHE A 467 3.14 11.57 -17.65
C PHE A 467 2.48 10.60 -18.62
N LYS A 468 1.91 11.10 -19.72
CA LYS A 468 1.31 10.25 -20.74
C LYS A 468 2.36 9.35 -21.40
N ASP A 469 3.51 9.89 -21.75
CA ASP A 469 4.59 9.16 -22.40
C ASP A 469 5.19 8.12 -21.45
N ALA A 470 5.49 8.50 -20.20
CA ALA A 470 5.96 7.57 -19.17
C ALA A 470 4.97 6.44 -18.89
N ASN A 471 3.67 6.74 -18.86
CA ASN A 471 2.64 5.71 -18.66
C ASN A 471 2.51 4.79 -19.88
N SER A 472 2.71 5.32 -21.09
CA SER A 472 2.76 4.51 -22.31
C SER A 472 3.97 3.59 -22.33
N GLU A 473 5.14 4.10 -21.97
CA GLU A 473 6.40 3.35 -21.87
C GLU A 473 6.29 2.26 -20.80
N LEU A 474 5.81 2.58 -19.60
CA LEU A 474 5.59 1.61 -18.53
C LEU A 474 4.61 0.49 -18.95
N SER A 475 3.54 0.85 -19.66
CA SER A 475 2.57 -0.13 -20.20
C SER A 475 3.22 -1.05 -21.24
N GLN A 476 4.10 -0.51 -22.07
CA GLN A 476 4.83 -1.26 -23.09
C GLN A 476 5.89 -2.18 -22.46
N ASP A 477 6.68 -1.70 -21.51
CA ASP A 477 7.66 -2.49 -20.77
C ASP A 477 6.98 -3.60 -19.98
N THR A 478 5.83 -3.32 -19.36
CA THR A 478 5.04 -4.32 -18.63
C THR A 478 4.51 -5.40 -19.58
N LYS A 479 4.05 -5.03 -20.78
CA LYS A 479 3.67 -6.01 -21.81
C LYS A 479 4.86 -6.85 -22.25
N GLN A 480 6.00 -6.22 -22.51
CA GLN A 480 7.19 -6.91 -22.97
C GLN A 480 7.73 -7.88 -21.91
N ALA A 481 7.78 -7.46 -20.65
CA ALA A 481 8.14 -8.32 -19.53
C ALA A 481 7.19 -9.52 -19.38
N ARG A 482 5.89 -9.30 -19.52
CA ARG A 482 4.89 -10.38 -19.51
C ARG A 482 5.09 -11.34 -20.67
N ASP A 483 5.35 -10.85 -21.87
CA ASP A 483 5.51 -11.67 -23.06
C ASP A 483 6.82 -12.49 -23.00
N ILE A 484 7.91 -11.89 -22.48
CA ILE A 484 9.15 -12.62 -22.15
C ILE A 484 8.86 -13.71 -21.13
N PHE A 485 8.15 -13.39 -20.04
CA PHE A 485 7.82 -14.38 -19.01
C PHE A 485 7.00 -15.55 -19.56
N LEU A 486 6.01 -15.28 -20.42
CA LEU A 486 5.23 -16.34 -21.10
C LEU A 486 6.12 -17.19 -22.02
N SER A 487 7.04 -16.57 -22.76
CA SER A 487 7.99 -17.27 -23.62
C SER A 487 8.95 -18.15 -22.81
N THR A 488 9.56 -17.62 -21.75
CA THR A 488 10.44 -18.39 -20.86
C THR A 488 9.69 -19.54 -20.19
N ASN A 489 8.45 -19.33 -19.75
CA ASN A 489 7.65 -20.39 -19.16
C ASN A 489 7.34 -21.51 -20.17
N SER A 490 7.09 -21.15 -21.43
CA SER A 490 6.94 -22.12 -22.52
C SER A 490 8.24 -22.89 -22.80
N GLU A 491 9.39 -22.22 -22.82
CA GLU A 491 10.69 -22.86 -23.00
C GLU A 491 11.05 -23.81 -21.87
N VAL A 492 10.82 -23.39 -20.62
CA VAL A 492 11.01 -24.24 -19.43
C VAL A 492 10.11 -25.47 -19.51
N ARG A 493 8.84 -25.31 -19.91
CA ARG A 493 7.92 -26.45 -20.08
C ARG A 493 8.46 -27.44 -21.13
N GLU A 494 8.96 -26.94 -22.24
CA GLU A 494 9.50 -27.81 -23.30
C GLU A 494 10.84 -28.45 -22.91
N GLN A 495 11.67 -27.75 -22.14
CA GLN A 495 12.91 -28.29 -21.60
C GLN A 495 12.64 -29.39 -20.56
N ILE A 496 11.67 -29.19 -19.65
CA ILE A 496 11.21 -30.21 -18.71
C ILE A 496 10.69 -31.43 -19.48
N LYS A 497 9.88 -31.22 -20.52
CA LYS A 497 9.39 -32.31 -21.37
C LYS A 497 10.53 -33.11 -22.00
N ARG A 498 11.52 -32.43 -22.59
CA ARG A 498 12.72 -33.08 -23.16
C ARG A 498 13.51 -33.87 -22.11
N VAL A 499 13.70 -33.32 -20.92
CA VAL A 499 14.40 -34.01 -19.82
C VAL A 499 13.63 -35.26 -19.38
N ILE A 500 12.30 -35.17 -19.25
CA ILE A 500 11.46 -36.32 -18.90
C ILE A 500 11.50 -37.39 -19.99
N GLU A 501 11.41 -37.01 -21.27
CA GLU A 501 11.50 -37.94 -22.39
C GLU A 501 12.87 -38.64 -22.45
N GLN A 502 13.95 -37.89 -22.25
CA GLN A 502 15.31 -38.44 -22.21
C GLN A 502 15.51 -39.37 -21.01
N ALA A 503 15.05 -38.99 -19.82
CA ALA A 503 15.10 -39.82 -18.62
C ALA A 503 14.29 -41.12 -18.80
N ALA A 504 13.10 -41.04 -19.40
CA ALA A 504 12.28 -42.20 -19.72
C ALA A 504 12.96 -43.13 -20.73
N GLN A 505 13.62 -42.57 -21.76
CA GLN A 505 14.40 -43.37 -22.72
C GLN A 505 15.61 -44.05 -22.07
N GLU A 506 16.39 -43.33 -21.26
CA GLU A 506 17.53 -43.91 -20.53
C GLU A 506 17.06 -45.00 -19.57
N GLN A 507 15.96 -44.79 -18.85
CA GLN A 507 15.37 -45.78 -17.96
C GLN A 507 14.86 -47.01 -18.72
N MET A 508 14.27 -46.82 -19.91
CA MET A 508 13.84 -47.93 -20.76
C MET A 508 15.04 -48.74 -21.25
N GLN A 509 16.12 -48.09 -21.71
CA GLN A 509 17.36 -48.78 -22.09
C GLN A 509 17.99 -49.53 -20.91
N GLN A 510 18.03 -48.92 -19.73
CA GLN A 510 18.53 -49.55 -18.50
C GLN A 510 17.69 -50.78 -18.13
N THR A 511 16.37 -50.66 -18.23
CA THR A 511 15.42 -51.77 -17.98
C THR A 511 15.64 -52.90 -18.98
N GLN A 512 15.88 -52.58 -20.25
CA GLN A 512 16.17 -53.56 -21.30
C GLN A 512 17.48 -54.30 -21.03
N ARG A 513 18.55 -53.58 -20.66
CA ARG A 513 19.83 -54.20 -20.26
C ARG A 513 19.67 -55.10 -19.04
N THR A 514 18.84 -54.69 -18.08
CA THR A 514 18.54 -55.47 -16.88
C THR A 514 17.79 -56.75 -17.25
N PHE A 515 16.81 -56.67 -18.16
CA PHE A 515 16.09 -57.84 -18.66
C PHE A 515 17.02 -58.83 -19.38
N ILE A 516 17.92 -58.34 -20.25
CA ILE A 516 18.92 -59.18 -20.92
C ILE A 516 19.84 -59.85 -19.90
N ALA A 517 20.31 -59.11 -18.87
CA ALA A 517 21.14 -59.68 -17.82
C ALA A 517 20.39 -60.74 -16.96
N ILE A 518 19.11 -60.52 -16.69
CA ILE A 518 18.25 -61.50 -15.99
C ILE A 518 18.06 -62.75 -16.86
N GLU A 519 17.79 -62.58 -18.15
CA GLU A 519 17.63 -63.70 -19.09
C GLU A 519 18.90 -64.54 -19.17
N GLU A 520 20.06 -63.89 -19.28
CA GLU A 520 21.36 -64.56 -19.35
C GLU A 520 21.72 -65.26 -18.03
N SER A 521 21.41 -64.63 -16.89
CA SER A 521 21.57 -65.25 -15.57
C SER A 521 20.64 -66.45 -15.37
N ALA A 522 19.37 -66.33 -15.78
CA ALA A 522 18.40 -67.42 -15.75
C ALA A 522 18.84 -68.59 -16.64
N LYS A 523 19.39 -68.29 -17.82
CA LYS A 523 19.93 -69.29 -18.75
C LYS A 523 21.14 -70.01 -18.15
N GLN A 524 22.09 -69.28 -17.56
CA GLN A 524 23.22 -69.89 -16.84
C GLN A 524 22.75 -70.77 -15.67
N GLN A 525 21.79 -70.30 -14.88
CA GLN A 525 21.24 -71.07 -13.76
C GLN A 525 20.53 -72.34 -14.24
N LEU A 526 19.79 -72.26 -15.35
CA LEU A 526 19.17 -73.42 -16.00
C LEU A 526 20.20 -74.40 -16.55
N THR A 527 21.28 -73.92 -17.19
CA THR A 527 22.38 -74.78 -17.66
C THR A 527 23.07 -75.48 -16.49
N LYS A 528 23.37 -74.75 -15.40
CA LYS A 528 23.98 -75.33 -14.19
C LYS A 528 23.04 -76.34 -13.51
N THR A 529 21.74 -76.08 -13.53
CA THR A 529 20.71 -77.01 -13.04
C THR A 529 20.67 -78.26 -13.92
N HIS A 530 20.74 -78.11 -15.25
CA HIS A 530 20.79 -79.22 -16.20
C HIS A 530 22.04 -80.09 -15.98
N GLU A 531 23.23 -79.49 -15.86
CA GLU A 531 24.47 -80.20 -15.54
C GLU A 531 24.40 -80.93 -14.20
N THR A 532 23.79 -80.31 -13.18
CA THR A 532 23.63 -80.91 -11.85
C THR A 532 22.66 -82.10 -11.89
N VAL A 533 21.55 -81.97 -12.62
CA VAL A 533 20.56 -83.04 -12.82
C VAL A 533 21.17 -84.20 -13.61
N GLU A 534 21.95 -83.91 -14.66
CA GLU A 534 22.67 -84.92 -15.44
C GLU A 534 23.71 -85.65 -14.58
N HIS A 535 24.46 -84.92 -13.76
CA HIS A 535 25.41 -85.51 -12.81
C HIS A 535 24.69 -86.38 -11.76
N GLN A 536 23.55 -85.95 -11.22
CA GLN A 536 22.73 -86.76 -10.32
C GLN A 536 22.20 -88.03 -11.00
N LEU A 537 21.70 -87.93 -12.23
CA LEU A 537 21.25 -89.08 -13.01
C LEU A 537 22.40 -90.07 -13.25
N LYS A 538 23.59 -89.59 -13.56
CA LYS A 538 24.79 -90.43 -13.76
C LYS A 538 25.23 -91.12 -12.47
N MET A 539 25.18 -90.43 -11.34
CA MET A 539 25.43 -91.00 -10.01
C MET A 539 24.38 -92.04 -9.63
N ILE A 540 23.10 -91.79 -9.92
CA ILE A 540 22.01 -92.75 -9.72
C ILE A 540 22.25 -94.00 -10.57
N ASP A 541 22.58 -93.83 -11.85
CA ASP A 541 22.86 -94.93 -12.77
C ASP A 541 24.05 -95.77 -12.29
N GLN A 542 25.15 -95.12 -11.89
CA GLN A 542 26.32 -95.79 -11.35
C GLN A 542 26.02 -96.52 -10.03
N SER A 543 25.24 -95.93 -9.13
CA SER A 543 24.82 -96.60 -7.89
C SER A 543 23.84 -97.75 -8.15
N MET A 544 22.94 -97.60 -9.13
CA MET A 544 22.05 -98.68 -9.58
C MET A 544 22.87 -99.83 -10.15
N GLN A 545 23.93 -99.53 -10.91
CA GLN A 545 24.78 -100.54 -11.54
C GLN A 545 25.63 -101.28 -10.51
N GLU A 546 26.17 -100.58 -9.51
CA GLU A 546 26.84 -101.17 -8.35
C GLU A 546 25.87 -102.05 -7.54
N GLU A 547 24.65 -101.58 -7.31
CA GLU A 547 23.66 -102.32 -6.52
C GLU A 547 23.07 -103.51 -7.29
N LEU A 548 22.87 -103.40 -8.62
CA LEU A 548 22.56 -104.52 -9.50
C LEU A 548 23.68 -105.56 -9.52
N THR A 549 24.94 -105.12 -9.58
CA THR A 549 26.10 -106.02 -9.53
C THR A 549 26.18 -106.71 -8.16
N ARG A 550 25.99 -105.98 -7.07
CA ARG A 550 25.95 -106.53 -5.71
C ARG A 550 24.79 -107.51 -5.53
N ALA A 551 23.60 -107.19 -6.03
CA ALA A 551 22.43 -108.06 -6.00
C ALA A 551 22.63 -109.33 -6.84
N LEU A 552 23.23 -109.22 -8.03
CA LEU A 552 23.60 -110.36 -8.87
C LEU A 552 24.66 -111.25 -8.20
N GLN A 553 25.61 -110.66 -7.49
CA GLN A 553 26.67 -111.39 -6.79
C GLN A 553 26.17 -112.06 -5.50
N LEU A 554 25.24 -111.43 -4.79
CA LEU A 554 24.46 -112.04 -3.70
C LEU A 554 23.58 -113.17 -4.23
N MET A 555 22.89 -112.98 -5.36
CA MET A 555 22.14 -114.05 -6.02
C MET A 555 23.06 -115.19 -6.44
N ALA A 556 24.22 -114.93 -7.06
CA ALA A 556 25.18 -115.97 -7.46
C ALA A 556 25.74 -116.74 -6.27
N ASN A 557 26.08 -116.07 -5.16
CA ASN A 557 26.51 -116.72 -3.92
C ASN A 557 25.40 -117.54 -3.27
N SER A 558 24.16 -117.02 -3.24
CA SER A 558 23.00 -117.76 -2.72
C SER A 558 22.65 -118.96 -3.59
N LEU A 559 22.76 -118.84 -4.92
CA LEU A 559 22.53 -119.94 -5.88
C LEU A 559 23.65 -121.00 -5.78
N GLY A 560 24.89 -120.59 -5.54
CA GLY A 560 26.01 -121.48 -5.25
C GLY A 560 25.83 -122.24 -3.93
N GLN A 561 25.36 -121.58 -2.86
CA GLN A 561 25.01 -122.22 -1.59
C GLN A 561 23.83 -123.18 -1.74
N ILE A 562 22.77 -122.80 -2.48
CA ILE A 562 21.62 -123.67 -2.74
C ILE A 562 22.04 -124.90 -3.54
N SER A 563 22.88 -124.75 -4.57
CA SER A 563 23.38 -125.86 -5.39
C SER A 563 24.30 -126.80 -4.59
N GLY A 564 25.15 -126.25 -3.71
CA GLY A 564 25.96 -127.04 -2.78
C GLY A 564 25.11 -127.84 -1.79
N LYS A 565 24.07 -127.22 -1.21
CA LYS A 565 23.14 -127.89 -0.30
C LYS A 565 22.28 -128.94 -1.00
N PHE A 566 21.90 -128.71 -2.26
CA PHE A 566 21.18 -129.69 -3.08
C PHE A 566 22.03 -130.93 -3.41
N ALA A 567 23.32 -130.75 -3.67
CA ALA A 567 24.26 -131.86 -3.89
C ALA A 567 24.48 -132.67 -2.61
N GLU A 568 24.60 -131.99 -1.46
CA GLU A 568 24.73 -132.62 -0.15
C GLU A 568 23.45 -133.39 0.25
N ASP A 569 22.27 -132.80 0.05
CA ASP A 569 20.97 -133.44 0.31
C ASP A 569 20.73 -134.65 -0.63
N TYR A 570 21.15 -134.60 -1.90
CA TYR A 570 21.11 -135.76 -2.81
C TYR A 570 22.07 -136.87 -2.39
N GLN A 571 23.22 -136.53 -1.80
CA GLN A 571 24.18 -137.50 -1.29
C GLN A 571 23.66 -138.20 -0.03
N VAL A 572 22.96 -137.48 0.85
CA VAL A 572 22.25 -138.07 2.00
C VAL A 572 21.08 -138.93 1.54
N LEU A 573 20.29 -138.50 0.55
CA LEU A 573 19.16 -139.26 0.02
C LEU A 573 19.61 -140.56 -0.67
N THR A 574 20.72 -140.53 -1.43
CA THR A 574 21.29 -141.73 -2.05
C THR A 574 21.91 -142.70 -1.04
N GLN A 575 22.53 -142.21 0.04
CA GLN A 575 22.97 -143.06 1.15
C GLN A 575 21.79 -143.70 1.92
N GLN A 576 20.70 -142.96 2.12
CA GLN A 576 19.47 -143.50 2.73
C GLN A 576 18.78 -144.51 1.81
N MET A 577 18.71 -144.25 0.50
CA MET A 577 18.23 -145.24 -0.48
C MET A 577 19.10 -146.50 -0.52
N ARG A 578 20.43 -146.37 -0.40
CA ARG A 578 21.32 -147.53 -0.29
C ARG A 578 21.07 -148.34 0.98
N LYS A 579 20.78 -147.68 2.11
CA LYS A 579 20.36 -148.34 3.36
C LYS A 579 19.03 -149.09 3.23
N VAL A 580 18.06 -148.54 2.49
CA VAL A 580 16.76 -149.19 2.25
C VAL A 580 16.90 -150.40 1.31
N VAL A 581 17.79 -150.35 0.32
CA VAL A 581 18.09 -151.48 -0.56
C VAL A 581 18.90 -152.57 0.16
N GLU A 582 19.83 -152.19 1.05
CA GLU A 582 20.57 -153.15 1.89
C GLU A 582 19.69 -153.78 3.00
N GLN A 583 18.64 -153.08 3.48
CA GLN A 583 17.66 -153.63 4.44
C GLN A 583 16.50 -154.40 3.80
N GLY A 584 16.33 -154.33 2.46
CA GLY A 584 15.40 -155.16 1.70
C GLY A 584 15.95 -156.51 1.23
N ALA A 585 17.21 -156.83 1.56
CA ALA A 585 17.87 -158.09 1.18
C ALA A 585 17.85 -159.17 2.29
N THR A 586 17.06 -158.98 3.34
CA THR A 586 16.80 -160.00 4.38
C THR A 586 15.35 -159.96 4.88
N VAL A 587 14.40 -160.23 3.97
CA VAL A 587 13.24 -161.14 4.15
C VAL A 587 12.82 -161.63 2.77
#